data_AF-A0A372LKQ6-F1
#
_entry.id   AF-A0A372LKQ6-F1
#
_cell.length_a   1.000
_cell.length_b   1.000
_cell.length_c   1.000
_cell.angle_alpha   90.00
_cell.angle_beta   90.00
_cell.angle_gamma   90.00
#
_symmetry.space_group_name_H-M   'P 1'
#
loop_
_entity.id
_entity.type
_entity.pdbx_description
1 polymer ?
#
loop_
_entity_poly.entity_id
_entity_poly.type
_entity_poly.pdbx_seq_one_letter_code
_entity_poly.pdbx_strand_id
1 'polypeptide(L)'
;MKVFNRIIVILFILTLFVSINAESASAATYVDKDFATLAKKGKLKGISGNIGMTYGSLKKLGKGSIAPSEAFLFHVTKKADYAFFYENSYTKIGTSQKVALIQREIPGYITSKQMQKYFGKPVAKNAYKAGKYYIRIHNNNPSKGKVSVQVGTKRGINSWYTSDEDGIYHIK
;
A
#
# COMPACT_ATOMS: atom_id res chain seq x y z
N MET A 1 -4.93 17.47 -56.11
CA MET A 1 -5.78 16.79 -55.10
C MET A 1 -4.91 16.42 -53.90
N LYS A 2 -5.20 17.02 -52.75
CA LYS A 2 -4.56 16.75 -51.46
C LYS A 2 -5.16 15.46 -50.88
N VAL A 3 -4.33 14.52 -50.44
CA VAL A 3 -4.77 13.52 -49.46
C VAL A 3 -3.80 13.58 -48.28
N PHE A 4 -4.34 14.11 -47.20
CA PHE A 4 -3.74 14.30 -45.90
C PHE A 4 -3.68 12.98 -45.11
N ASN A 5 -2.83 12.99 -44.07
CA ASN A 5 -2.94 12.23 -42.83
C ASN A 5 -2.72 10.72 -42.86
N ARG A 6 -1.51 10.29 -42.46
CA ARG A 6 -1.37 9.33 -41.35
C ARG A 6 -0.21 9.72 -40.42
N ILE A 7 -0.64 10.31 -39.30
CA ILE A 7 0.09 10.51 -38.06
C ILE A 7 0.53 9.13 -37.52
N ILE A 8 1.83 8.94 -37.30
CA ILE A 8 2.31 8.06 -36.22
C ILE A 8 3.33 8.86 -35.42
N VAL A 9 2.80 9.61 -34.44
CA VAL A 9 3.56 10.08 -33.29
C VAL A 9 3.99 8.84 -32.52
N ILE A 10 5.23 8.40 -32.72
CA ILE A 10 5.86 7.43 -31.81
C ILE A 10 6.19 8.22 -30.54
N LEU A 11 5.20 8.30 -29.66
CA LEU A 11 5.36 8.80 -28.31
C LEU A 11 6.26 7.80 -27.58
N PHE A 12 7.55 8.13 -27.50
CA PHE A 12 8.54 7.40 -26.70
C PHE A 12 8.17 7.59 -25.22
N ILE A 13 7.21 6.81 -24.73
CA ILE A 13 6.93 6.68 -23.29
C ILE A 13 8.06 5.82 -22.73
N LEU A 14 9.22 6.44 -22.56
CA LEU A 14 10.26 5.91 -21.69
C LEU A 14 9.76 6.07 -20.27
N THR A 15 8.98 5.09 -19.79
CA THR A 15 8.71 4.97 -18.35
C THR A 15 10.06 4.77 -17.66
N LEU A 16 10.57 5.87 -17.09
CA LEU A 16 11.65 5.86 -16.11
C LEU A 16 11.23 4.90 -14.99
N PHE A 17 11.69 3.66 -15.08
CA PHE A 17 11.90 2.84 -13.91
C PHE A 17 13.04 3.49 -13.14
N VAL A 18 12.71 4.52 -12.35
CA VAL A 18 13.56 4.95 -11.26
C VAL A 18 13.61 3.74 -10.34
N SER A 19 14.67 2.95 -10.46
CA SER A 19 15.07 1.99 -9.45
C SER A 19 15.36 2.79 -8.20
N ILE A 20 14.33 2.95 -7.37
CA ILE A 20 14.48 3.51 -6.03
C ILE A 20 15.32 2.47 -5.30
N ASN A 21 16.62 2.73 -5.19
CA ASN A 21 17.50 2.00 -4.30
C ASN A 21 16.80 1.91 -2.96
N ALA A 22 16.63 0.69 -2.47
CA ALA A 22 16.00 0.43 -1.18
C ALA A 22 16.98 0.86 -0.10
N GLU A 23 17.10 2.17 0.08
CA GLU A 23 17.70 2.78 1.25
C GLU A 23 16.97 2.20 2.48
N SER A 24 17.75 1.81 3.49
CA SER A 24 17.25 1.26 4.75
C SER A 24 16.39 2.32 5.44
N ALA A 25 15.13 2.39 5.05
CA ALA A 25 14.24 3.44 5.49
C ALA A 25 13.96 3.26 6.99
N SER A 26 14.42 4.21 7.80
CA SER A 26 14.13 4.27 9.23
C SER A 26 12.88 5.10 9.47
N ALA A 27 12.11 4.74 10.50
CA ALA A 27 10.88 5.45 10.86
C ALA A 27 11.07 6.96 11.10
N ALA A 28 12.27 7.38 11.51
CA ALA A 28 12.57 8.79 11.79
C ALA A 28 12.42 9.69 10.55
N THR A 29 12.82 9.19 9.38
CA THR A 29 12.80 9.94 8.10
C THR A 29 11.77 9.41 7.11
N TYR A 30 11.11 8.29 7.42
CA TYR A 30 10.15 7.67 6.52
C TYR A 30 8.93 8.56 6.23
N VAL A 31 8.44 9.28 7.24
CA VAL A 31 7.26 10.15 7.11
C VAL A 31 7.68 11.54 6.61
N ASP A 32 7.74 11.67 5.30
CA ASP A 32 8.09 12.90 4.58
C ASP A 32 7.06 13.25 3.50
N LYS A 33 7.35 14.32 2.74
CA LYS A 33 6.49 14.79 1.64
C LYS A 33 6.33 13.74 0.53
N ASP A 34 7.36 12.94 0.26
CA ASP A 34 7.33 11.92 -0.78
C ASP A 34 6.46 10.75 -0.38
N PHE A 35 6.60 10.27 0.86
CA PHE A 35 5.71 9.29 1.45
C PHE A 35 4.26 9.76 1.40
N ALA A 36 3.98 11.00 1.81
CA ALA A 36 2.63 11.56 1.75
C ALA A 36 2.07 11.64 0.32
N THR A 37 2.91 11.99 -0.64
CA THR A 37 2.55 12.07 -2.06
C THR A 37 2.24 10.69 -2.64
N LEU A 38 3.07 9.69 -2.32
CA LEU A 38 2.86 8.30 -2.74
C LEU A 38 1.61 7.68 -2.10
N ALA A 39 1.39 7.92 -0.81
CA ALA A 39 0.23 7.45 -0.07
C ALA A 39 -1.09 7.93 -0.71
N LYS A 40 -1.16 9.21 -1.11
CA LYS A 40 -2.31 9.78 -1.83
C LYS A 40 -2.58 9.11 -3.18
N LYS A 41 -1.59 8.44 -3.75
CA LYS A 41 -1.67 7.64 -4.99
C LYS A 41 -1.84 6.13 -4.72
N GLY A 42 -2.01 5.72 -3.46
CA GLY A 42 -2.21 4.32 -3.08
C GLY A 42 -0.93 3.49 -3.13
N LYS A 43 0.22 4.13 -2.86
CA LYS A 43 1.56 3.52 -2.88
C LYS A 43 2.27 3.69 -1.55
N LEU A 44 3.16 2.77 -1.21
CA LEU A 44 4.12 2.93 -0.12
C LEU A 44 5.50 3.29 -0.67
N LYS A 45 6.24 4.13 0.06
CA LYS A 45 7.60 4.51 -0.29
C LYS A 45 8.47 3.26 -0.36
N GLY A 46 9.27 3.11 -1.42
CA GLY A 46 10.18 1.96 -1.63
C GLY A 46 9.50 0.62 -1.93
N ILE A 47 8.18 0.58 -2.15
CA ILE A 47 7.42 -0.62 -2.47
C ILE A 47 6.85 -0.53 -3.88
N SER A 48 7.01 -1.59 -4.65
CA SER A 48 6.44 -1.71 -6.00
C SER A 48 4.95 -2.01 -5.95
N GLY A 49 4.19 -1.56 -6.96
CA GLY A 49 2.74 -1.77 -7.01
C GLY A 49 1.94 -0.70 -6.29
N ASN A 50 0.61 -0.83 -6.35
CA ASN A 50 -0.33 0.13 -5.78
C ASN A 50 -1.69 -0.52 -5.51
N ILE A 51 -2.49 0.13 -4.67
CA ILE A 51 -3.89 -0.21 -4.46
C ILE A 51 -4.62 -0.24 -5.81
N GLY A 52 -5.42 -1.29 -6.02
CA GLY A 52 -6.16 -1.52 -7.25
C GLY A 52 -5.39 -2.22 -8.37
N MET A 53 -4.07 -2.43 -8.22
CA MET A 53 -3.29 -3.24 -9.16
C MET A 53 -3.78 -4.69 -9.15
N THR A 54 -3.83 -5.33 -10.32
CA THR A 54 -4.21 -6.74 -10.42
C THR A 54 -3.06 -7.66 -9.97
N TYR A 55 -3.39 -8.82 -9.40
CA TYR A 55 -2.39 -9.80 -9.00
C TYR A 55 -1.50 -10.26 -10.17
N GLY A 56 -2.08 -10.39 -11.36
CA GLY A 56 -1.33 -10.72 -12.58
C GLY A 56 -0.25 -9.69 -12.92
N SER A 57 -0.52 -8.40 -12.74
CA SER A 57 0.49 -7.33 -12.92
C SER A 57 1.48 -7.30 -11.76
N LEU A 58 1.02 -7.51 -10.53
CA LEU A 58 1.88 -7.49 -9.34
C LEU A 58 2.97 -8.59 -9.41
N LYS A 59 2.60 -9.81 -9.81
CA LYS A 59 3.55 -10.93 -9.96
C LYS A 59 4.69 -10.66 -10.96
N LYS A 60 4.48 -9.75 -11.91
CA LYS A 60 5.52 -9.35 -12.86
C LYS A 60 6.58 -8.44 -12.22
N LEU A 61 6.25 -7.82 -11.08
CA LEU A 61 7.14 -6.91 -10.35
C LEU A 61 8.02 -7.64 -9.32
N GLY A 62 7.69 -8.87 -8.96
CA GLY A 62 8.46 -9.66 -8.00
C GLY A 62 7.83 -11.00 -7.65
N LYS A 63 8.66 -11.89 -7.11
CA LYS A 63 8.23 -13.18 -6.54
C LYS A 63 7.77 -13.00 -5.10
N GLY A 64 6.85 -13.86 -4.67
CA GLY A 64 6.35 -13.92 -3.31
C GLY A 64 5.53 -15.19 -3.07
N SER A 65 5.26 -15.50 -1.81
CA SER A 65 4.42 -16.62 -1.40
C SER A 65 2.97 -16.16 -1.21
N ILE A 66 2.04 -17.12 -1.13
CA ILE A 66 0.65 -16.86 -0.74
C ILE A 66 0.49 -17.27 0.73
N ALA A 67 -0.11 -16.41 1.54
CA ALA A 67 -0.42 -16.69 2.94
C ALA A 67 -1.89 -16.35 3.21
N PRO A 68 -2.73 -17.31 3.64
CA PRO A 68 -4.10 -17.03 4.03
C PRO A 68 -4.15 -16.31 5.38
N SER A 69 -5.20 -15.53 5.57
CA SER A 69 -5.56 -14.87 6.83
C SER A 69 -7.09 -14.82 6.96
N GLU A 70 -7.61 -14.24 8.04
CA GLU A 70 -9.06 -14.17 8.27
C GLU A 70 -9.80 -13.42 7.15
N ALA A 71 -9.35 -12.23 6.77
CA ALA A 71 -10.04 -11.39 5.78
C ALA A 71 -9.40 -11.39 4.38
N PHE A 72 -8.18 -11.92 4.25
CA PHE A 72 -7.38 -11.79 3.03
C PHE A 72 -6.60 -13.04 2.65
N LEU A 73 -6.32 -13.17 1.36
CA LEU A 73 -5.11 -13.80 0.86
C LEU A 73 -4.01 -12.76 0.70
N PHE A 74 -2.87 -12.99 1.34
CA PHE A 74 -1.69 -12.17 1.15
C PHE A 74 -0.79 -12.74 0.06
N HIS A 75 -0.31 -11.87 -0.82
CA HIS A 75 0.94 -12.11 -1.54
C HIS A 75 2.08 -11.51 -0.73
N VAL A 76 2.95 -12.35 -0.18
CA VAL A 76 4.04 -11.95 0.73
C VAL A 76 5.35 -11.91 -0.04
N THR A 77 6.00 -10.75 -0.04
CA THR A 77 7.32 -10.54 -0.67
C THR A 77 8.35 -10.19 0.38
N LYS A 78 9.64 -10.13 -0.02
CA LYS A 78 10.71 -9.67 0.89
C LYS A 78 10.52 -8.24 1.43
N LYS A 79 9.74 -7.40 0.74
CA LYS A 79 9.61 -5.96 1.05
C LYS A 79 8.24 -5.55 1.59
N ALA A 80 7.19 -6.30 1.25
CA ALA A 80 5.81 -5.94 1.56
C ALA A 80 4.86 -7.12 1.41
N ASP A 81 3.72 -6.99 2.07
CA ASP A 81 2.56 -7.87 1.97
C ASP A 81 1.45 -7.15 1.21
N TYR A 82 0.82 -7.84 0.26
CA TYR A 82 -0.26 -7.31 -0.55
C TYR A 82 -1.52 -8.11 -0.28
N ALA A 83 -2.53 -7.47 0.28
CA ALA A 83 -3.77 -8.12 0.66
C ALA A 83 -4.78 -8.11 -0.49
N PHE A 84 -5.37 -9.26 -0.75
CA PHE A 84 -6.47 -9.47 -1.69
C PHE A 84 -7.65 -10.06 -0.93
N PHE A 85 -8.85 -9.56 -1.17
CA PHE A 85 -10.05 -10.20 -0.62
C PHE A 85 -10.23 -11.58 -1.26
N TYR A 86 -10.76 -12.51 -0.47
CA TYR A 86 -11.23 -13.79 -1.00
C TYR A 86 -12.30 -13.55 -2.07
N GLU A 87 -12.21 -14.30 -3.16
CA GLU A 87 -13.29 -14.47 -4.12
C GLU A 87 -13.57 -15.97 -4.22
N ASN A 88 -13.40 -16.58 -5.41
CA ASN A 88 -13.73 -17.98 -5.66
C ASN A 88 -12.73 -19.00 -5.06
N SER A 89 -11.74 -18.56 -4.27
CA SER A 89 -10.72 -19.46 -3.69
C SER A 89 -10.17 -18.92 -2.37
N TYR A 90 -9.97 -19.84 -1.42
CA TYR A 90 -9.33 -19.58 -0.12
C TYR A 90 -7.82 -19.83 -0.11
N THR A 91 -7.23 -20.22 -1.23
CA THR A 91 -5.79 -20.57 -1.31
C THR A 91 -5.09 -20.01 -2.54
N LYS A 92 -5.83 -19.49 -3.52
CA LYS A 92 -5.28 -18.94 -4.76
C LYS A 92 -5.82 -17.53 -5.03
N ILE A 93 -4.90 -16.62 -5.31
CA ILE A 93 -5.24 -15.25 -5.73
C ILE A 93 -5.49 -15.26 -7.25
N GLY A 94 -6.69 -14.87 -7.67
CA GLY A 94 -7.05 -14.76 -9.09
C GLY A 94 -6.23 -13.66 -9.79
N THR A 95 -5.89 -13.84 -11.06
CA THR A 95 -5.02 -12.88 -11.79
C THR A 95 -5.64 -11.49 -11.94
N SER A 96 -6.97 -11.39 -11.98
CA SER A 96 -7.73 -10.13 -12.03
C SER A 96 -8.01 -9.52 -10.66
N GLN A 97 -7.80 -10.27 -9.56
CA GLN A 97 -8.02 -9.77 -8.21
C GLN A 97 -7.15 -8.56 -7.94
N LYS A 98 -7.71 -7.58 -7.24
CA LYS A 98 -7.06 -6.28 -7.03
C LYS A 98 -6.54 -6.15 -5.60
N VAL A 99 -5.35 -5.55 -5.50
CA VAL A 99 -4.74 -5.22 -4.20
C VAL A 99 -5.66 -4.28 -3.43
N ALA A 100 -6.10 -4.70 -2.25
CA ALA A 100 -6.97 -3.94 -1.36
C ALA A 100 -6.21 -3.18 -0.27
N LEU A 101 -5.06 -3.72 0.13
CA LEU A 101 -4.15 -3.17 1.15
C LEU A 101 -2.71 -3.59 0.82
N ILE A 102 -1.76 -2.71 1.11
CA ILE A 102 -0.32 -3.00 1.08
C ILE A 102 0.23 -2.68 2.46
N GLN A 103 1.02 -3.59 3.02
CA GLN A 103 1.73 -3.43 4.28
C GLN A 103 3.23 -3.56 4.06
N ARG A 104 4.02 -2.80 4.81
CA ARG A 104 5.44 -3.10 5.02
C ARG A 104 5.82 -2.88 6.49
N GLU A 105 6.82 -3.60 6.95
CA GLU A 105 7.52 -3.26 8.18
C GLU A 105 8.75 -2.38 7.88
N ILE A 106 9.04 -1.44 8.76
CA ILE A 106 10.30 -0.70 8.79
C ILE A 106 10.83 -0.59 10.23
N PRO A 107 12.15 -0.48 10.44
CA PRO A 107 12.72 -0.24 11.76
C PRO A 107 12.31 1.12 12.34
N GLY A 108 12.09 1.14 13.65
CA GLY A 108 11.84 2.33 14.47
C GLY A 108 10.36 2.52 14.85
N TYR A 109 10.02 3.76 15.13
CA TYR A 109 8.73 4.21 15.65
C TYR A 109 8.24 5.44 14.88
N ILE A 110 6.97 5.46 14.47
CA ILE A 110 6.33 6.63 13.87
C ILE A 110 5.36 7.23 14.89
N THR A 111 5.57 8.51 15.20
CA THR A 111 4.68 9.27 16.10
C THR A 111 3.43 9.73 15.38
N SER A 112 2.33 9.89 16.12
CA SER A 112 1.12 10.53 15.62
C SER A 112 1.37 11.96 15.12
N LYS A 113 2.30 12.71 15.74
CA LYS A 113 2.64 14.08 15.32
C LYS A 113 3.27 14.11 13.92
N GLN A 114 4.15 13.17 13.60
CA GLN A 114 4.73 13.03 12.25
C GLN A 114 3.65 12.78 11.20
N MET A 115 2.69 11.89 11.51
CA MET A 115 1.57 11.59 10.59
C MET A 115 0.64 12.80 10.41
N GLN A 116 0.28 13.46 11.52
CA GLN A 116 -0.64 14.61 11.47
C GLN A 116 -0.07 15.78 10.66
N LYS A 117 1.25 15.96 10.63
CA LYS A 117 1.91 16.98 9.80
C LYS A 117 1.53 16.88 8.32
N TYR A 118 1.32 15.68 7.78
CA TYR A 118 1.09 15.47 6.35
C TYR A 118 -0.32 15.01 5.99
N PHE A 119 -1.03 14.37 6.93
CA PHE A 119 -2.35 13.78 6.70
C PHE A 119 -3.47 14.39 7.55
N GLY A 120 -3.15 15.34 8.44
CA GLY A 120 -4.13 15.96 9.34
C GLY A 120 -4.58 15.03 10.47
N LYS A 121 -5.75 15.31 11.06
CA LYS A 121 -6.29 14.52 12.17
C LYS A 121 -6.60 13.07 11.74
N PRO A 122 -6.40 12.09 12.62
CA PRO A 122 -6.77 10.71 12.33
C PRO A 122 -8.28 10.58 12.13
N VAL A 123 -8.69 9.68 11.23
CA VAL A 123 -10.10 9.32 10.95
C VAL A 123 -10.57 8.07 11.71
N ALA A 124 -9.63 7.33 12.28
CA ALA A 124 -9.80 6.24 13.24
C ALA A 124 -8.46 6.04 13.98
N LYS A 125 -8.38 5.15 14.97
CA LYS A 125 -7.14 4.95 15.73
C LYS A 125 -5.96 4.63 14.81
N ASN A 126 -4.96 5.51 14.86
CA ASN A 126 -3.75 5.51 14.03
C ASN A 126 -3.98 5.46 12.51
N ALA A 127 -5.19 5.75 12.04
CA ALA A 127 -5.55 5.75 10.63
C ALA A 127 -5.81 7.18 10.14
N TYR A 128 -5.31 7.51 8.95
CA TYR A 128 -5.33 8.85 8.38
C TYR A 128 -5.79 8.81 6.92
N LYS A 129 -6.54 9.84 6.50
CA LYS A 129 -6.99 9.97 5.10
C LYS A 129 -5.83 10.42 4.20
N ALA A 130 -5.66 9.74 3.07
CA ALA A 130 -4.63 10.02 2.07
C ALA A 130 -5.27 10.05 0.67
N GLY A 131 -5.87 11.19 0.30
CA GLY A 131 -6.64 11.31 -0.94
C GLY A 131 -7.89 10.42 -0.88
N LYS A 132 -8.02 9.49 -1.85
CA LYS A 132 -9.08 8.46 -1.84
C LYS A 132 -8.71 7.18 -1.06
N TYR A 133 -7.49 7.11 -0.55
CA TYR A 133 -6.95 5.98 0.21
C TYR A 133 -6.76 6.36 1.67
N TYR A 134 -6.25 5.40 2.45
CA TYR A 134 -6.00 5.56 3.88
C TYR A 134 -4.64 4.97 4.23
N ILE A 135 -3.98 5.59 5.20
CA ILE A 135 -2.75 5.08 5.81
C ILE A 135 -3.04 4.69 7.25
N ARG A 136 -2.53 3.54 7.70
CA ARG A 136 -2.51 3.18 9.12
C ARG A 136 -1.11 2.83 9.57
N ILE A 137 -0.77 3.24 10.78
CA ILE A 137 0.52 2.97 11.42
C ILE A 137 0.29 2.10 12.66
N HIS A 138 1.04 1.01 12.75
CA HIS A 138 1.08 0.18 13.95
C HIS A 138 2.53 0.14 14.41
N ASN A 139 2.81 0.85 15.50
CA ASN A 139 4.07 0.66 16.19
C ASN A 139 3.99 -0.73 16.85
N ASN A 140 4.47 -1.75 16.13
CA ASN A 140 4.54 -3.12 16.63
C ASN A 140 5.40 -3.10 17.91
N ASN A 141 5.19 -4.09 18.78
CA ASN A 141 5.79 -4.20 20.12
C ASN A 141 7.10 -3.40 20.25
N PRO A 142 7.16 -2.32 21.06
CA PRO A 142 8.29 -1.39 21.12
C PRO A 142 9.65 -2.10 21.32
N SER A 143 9.66 -3.25 21.99
CA SER A 143 10.84 -4.11 22.18
C SER A 143 11.42 -4.69 20.88
N LYS A 144 10.62 -4.82 19.82
CA LYS A 144 11.06 -5.29 18.49
C LYS A 144 11.49 -4.16 17.56
N GLY A 145 11.33 -2.90 17.99
CA GLY A 145 11.84 -1.72 17.29
C GLY A 145 11.39 -1.63 15.83
N LYS A 146 10.13 -1.98 15.53
CA LYS A 146 9.57 -1.95 14.18
C LYS A 146 8.19 -1.32 14.16
N VAL A 147 7.86 -0.71 13.03
CA VAL A 147 6.55 -0.15 12.74
C VAL A 147 6.00 -0.74 11.44
N SER A 148 4.76 -1.20 11.48
CA SER A 148 3.99 -1.58 10.30
C SER A 148 3.32 -0.34 9.72
N VAL A 149 3.55 -0.12 8.43
CA VAL A 149 2.94 0.94 7.63
C VAL A 149 2.02 0.31 6.60
N GLN A 150 0.75 0.67 6.64
CA GLN A 150 -0.27 0.18 5.73
C GLN A 150 -0.79 1.32 4.85
N VAL A 151 -1.04 1.04 3.57
CA VAL A 151 -1.90 1.85 2.70
C VAL A 151 -3.02 0.97 2.17
N GLY A 152 -4.23 1.50 2.06
CA GLY A 152 -5.35 0.69 1.57
C GLY A 152 -6.58 1.47 1.16
N THR A 153 -7.54 0.75 0.59
CA THR A 153 -8.93 1.21 0.50
C THR A 153 -9.55 1.29 1.89
N LYS A 154 -10.67 2.02 2.05
CA LYS A 154 -11.42 2.03 3.33
C LYS A 154 -11.75 0.61 3.78
N ARG A 155 -12.30 -0.20 2.88
CA ARG A 155 -12.63 -1.61 3.13
C ARG A 155 -11.38 -2.42 3.52
N GLY A 156 -10.27 -2.28 2.79
CA GLY A 156 -9.02 -2.98 3.10
C GLY A 156 -8.45 -2.64 4.48
N ILE A 157 -8.47 -1.36 4.87
CA ILE A 157 -7.98 -0.93 6.19
C ILE A 157 -8.92 -1.36 7.32
N ASN A 158 -10.24 -1.32 7.10
CA ASN A 158 -11.22 -1.78 8.10
C ASN A 158 -11.16 -3.30 8.30
N SER A 159 -11.06 -4.07 7.21
CA SER A 159 -10.99 -5.54 7.27
C SER A 159 -9.71 -6.10 7.92
N TRP A 160 -8.72 -5.25 8.26
CA TRP A 160 -7.60 -5.65 9.10
C TRP A 160 -8.01 -5.94 10.55
N TYR A 161 -9.08 -5.29 11.03
CA TYR A 161 -9.61 -5.48 12.38
C TYR A 161 -11.03 -6.02 12.30
N THR A 162 -11.14 -7.34 12.15
CA THR A 162 -12.43 -8.03 12.04
C THR A 162 -13.25 -8.02 13.34
N SER A 163 -12.61 -7.76 14.48
CA SER A 163 -13.19 -7.83 15.84
C SER A 163 -13.17 -6.51 16.62
N ASP A 164 -13.17 -5.36 15.94
CA ASP A 164 -13.19 -4.04 16.61
C ASP A 164 -14.60 -3.67 17.08
N GLU A 165 -15.01 -4.28 18.20
CA GLU A 165 -16.34 -4.11 18.83
C GLU A 165 -16.64 -2.66 19.20
N ASP A 166 -15.63 -1.92 19.69
CA ASP A 166 -15.76 -0.51 20.07
C ASP A 166 -15.77 0.45 18.86
N GLY A 167 -15.50 -0.07 17.65
CA GLY A 167 -15.43 0.73 16.42
C GLY A 167 -14.30 1.77 16.40
N ILE A 168 -13.29 1.62 17.26
CA ILE A 168 -12.20 2.58 17.46
C ILE A 168 -11.22 2.54 16.28
N TYR A 169 -11.00 1.36 15.71
CA TYR A 169 -10.10 1.16 14.58
C TYR A 169 -10.81 1.34 13.24
N HIS A 170 -12.13 1.14 13.16
CA HIS A 170 -12.90 1.31 11.93
C HIS A 170 -13.01 2.77 11.49
N ILE A 171 -12.67 3.02 10.22
CA ILE A 171 -12.94 4.29 9.56
C ILE A 171 -14.45 4.37 9.30
N LYS A 172 -15.09 5.41 9.85
CA LYS A 172 -16.52 5.71 9.69
C LYS A 172 -16.88 6.15 8.28
#